data_AF-A0A3M2B7J0-F1
#
_entry.id   AF-A0A3M2B7J0-F1
#
_cell.length_a   1.000
_cell.length_b   1.000
_cell.length_c   1.000
_cell.angle_alpha   90.00
_cell.angle_beta   90.00
_cell.angle_gamma   90.00
#
_symmetry.space_group_name_H-M   'P 1'
#
loop_
_entity.id
_entity.type
_entity.pdbx_description
1 polymer ?
#
loop_
_entity_poly.entity_id
_entity_poly.type
_entity_poly.pdbx_seq_one_letter_code
_entity_poly.pdbx_strand_id
1 'polypeptide(L)'
;MKQPAAPPRAARAVRTIALAAVVVAVGWGRVGPAAAAPAVMAASAHVLQAPRRISAPDSADLRRRARNAQAAFERRRRRLSPVTRDGRGSGCDERIGRICFSYGEGDWRPRPDPPALWEAREELIAILAEVGEAIPGDAWVMGQRVRYLAEAGRWGEAGRLATECRAGEPWWCPALLGFVLHGVGRHVEAIEAFERALAAMDAERREAWTDVEPLLDGDARSLWKAAREADEREGSTRRRDELRRRLWTLADPLLARPGNDRLSEHYARRVMVEIQRNARNPWSFGWGWDLEELLVRYGWERGWERRLPRPGALTDGEAMVGHTMPHQADFLPPGRVLEAPTALVEGAWTVDYETPRSGYQPPGLARTLPGRAQIAVLRRGDSLVVLAAAELPPDPDEERPPGERGDRPDGSRGAGGEAAAQGPRLRPPWSPPPPLDEPRARSVLAAFDSALVEAARTEQDGTDARLD
;
A
#
# COMPACT_ATOMS: atom_id res chain seq x y z
N MET A 1 -36.96 -7.23 59.75
CA MET A 1 -38.12 -7.05 58.85
C MET A 1 -37.61 -6.48 57.53
N LYS A 2 -38.04 -7.10 56.41
CA LYS A 2 -37.82 -6.77 54.99
C LYS A 2 -36.42 -7.03 54.37
N GLN A 3 -36.25 -8.25 53.85
CA GLN A 3 -35.73 -8.53 52.49
C GLN A 3 -36.87 -8.31 51.47
N PRO A 4 -36.71 -8.33 50.11
CA PRO A 4 -35.60 -8.82 49.24
C PRO A 4 -35.17 -7.73 48.19
N ALA A 5 -34.28 -7.89 47.20
CA ALA A 5 -34.15 -8.93 46.18
C ALA A 5 -32.78 -8.95 45.45
N ALA A 6 -32.48 -10.13 44.90
CA ALA A 6 -31.24 -10.57 44.25
C ALA A 6 -31.13 -10.13 42.76
N PRO A 7 -29.91 -10.17 42.17
CA PRO A 7 -29.66 -9.74 40.79
C PRO A 7 -29.94 -10.86 39.76
N PRO A 8 -30.17 -10.51 38.47
CA PRO A 8 -30.38 -11.50 37.41
C PRO A 8 -29.06 -12.12 36.94
N ARG A 9 -29.05 -13.46 36.91
CA ARG A 9 -28.07 -14.30 36.21
C ARG A 9 -28.45 -14.40 34.72
N ALA A 10 -27.52 -14.10 33.82
CA ALA A 10 -27.60 -14.51 32.41
C ALA A 10 -26.48 -15.52 32.13
N ALA A 11 -26.91 -16.71 31.67
CA ALA A 11 -26.08 -17.89 31.47
C ALA A 11 -25.16 -17.74 30.25
N ARG A 12 -23.87 -18.05 30.43
CA ARG A 12 -22.94 -18.34 29.33
C ARG A 12 -23.19 -19.77 28.84
N ALA A 13 -23.71 -19.91 27.62
CA ALA A 13 -23.75 -21.18 26.92
C ALA A 13 -22.34 -21.54 26.43
N VAL A 14 -21.74 -22.54 27.06
CA VAL A 14 -20.50 -23.18 26.60
C VAL A 14 -20.90 -24.18 25.50
N ARG A 15 -20.47 -23.93 24.26
CA ARG A 15 -20.61 -24.89 23.15
C ARG A 15 -19.45 -25.89 23.23
N THR A 16 -19.75 -27.09 23.72
CA THR A 16 -18.88 -28.27 23.66
C THR A 16 -18.89 -28.81 22.23
N ILE A 17 -17.73 -28.85 21.58
CA ILE A 17 -17.54 -29.52 20.28
C ILE A 17 -17.17 -30.98 20.58
N ALA A 18 -18.05 -31.91 20.19
CA ALA A 18 -17.79 -33.34 20.26
C ALA A 18 -16.98 -33.77 19.03
N LEU A 19 -15.75 -34.26 19.25
CA LEU A 19 -14.98 -34.99 18.24
C LEU A 19 -15.48 -36.44 18.18
N ALA A 20 -16.01 -36.87 17.04
CA ALA A 20 -16.27 -38.27 16.75
C ALA A 20 -14.97 -38.94 16.24
N ALA A 21 -14.40 -39.83 17.04
CA ALA A 21 -13.31 -40.71 16.63
C ALA A 21 -13.87 -41.95 15.93
N VAL A 22 -13.48 -42.16 14.67
CA VAL A 22 -13.78 -43.40 13.93
C VAL A 22 -12.66 -44.41 14.22
N VAL A 23 -13.00 -45.46 14.96
CA VAL A 23 -12.14 -46.62 15.21
C VAL A 23 -12.37 -47.63 14.08
N VAL A 24 -11.35 -47.85 13.25
CA VAL A 24 -11.32 -48.96 12.29
C VAL A 24 -10.65 -50.15 12.95
N ALA A 25 -11.44 -51.18 13.27
CA ALA A 25 -10.94 -52.47 13.73
C ALA A 25 -10.48 -53.29 12.52
N VAL A 26 -9.18 -53.58 12.44
CA VAL A 26 -8.63 -54.57 11.49
C VAL A 26 -8.30 -55.83 12.29
N GLY A 27 -9.15 -56.85 12.14
CA GLY A 27 -8.97 -58.15 12.77
C GLY A 27 -7.79 -58.92 12.19
N TRP A 28 -6.92 -59.42 13.06
CA TRP A 28 -5.86 -60.37 12.71
C TRP A 28 -6.41 -61.79 12.70
N GLY A 29 -6.66 -62.33 11.51
CA GLY A 29 -6.92 -63.75 11.31
C GLY A 29 -5.63 -64.50 11.00
N ARG A 30 -5.21 -65.39 11.90
CA ARG A 30 -4.20 -66.42 11.66
C ARG A 30 -4.85 -67.61 10.95
N VAL A 31 -4.33 -68.02 9.78
CA VAL A 31 -4.55 -69.35 9.20
C VAL A 31 -3.21 -69.86 8.65
N GLY A 32 -2.88 -71.12 8.99
CA GLY A 32 -1.57 -71.74 8.82
C GLY A 32 -1.22 -72.21 7.39
N PRO A 33 -0.07 -72.88 7.23
CA PRO A 33 0.51 -73.15 5.91
C PRO A 33 -0.09 -74.41 5.29
N ALA A 34 -0.48 -74.32 4.02
CA ALA A 34 -0.74 -75.48 3.16
C ALA A 34 0.27 -75.47 2.02
N ALA A 35 1.05 -76.55 1.93
CA ALA A 35 1.99 -76.80 0.86
C ALA A 35 1.25 -77.04 -0.48
N ALA A 36 1.72 -76.41 -1.56
CA ALA A 36 1.28 -76.71 -2.92
C ALA A 36 2.49 -76.67 -3.88
N ALA A 37 2.51 -77.66 -4.76
CA ALA A 37 3.55 -78.03 -5.72
C ALA A 37 3.85 -76.95 -6.79
N PRO A 38 5.00 -77.03 -7.51
CA PRO A 38 5.34 -76.05 -8.53
C PRO A 38 4.53 -76.32 -9.81
N ALA A 39 3.57 -75.45 -10.12
CA ALA A 39 3.00 -75.35 -11.44
C ALA A 39 3.87 -74.41 -12.27
N VAL A 40 4.47 -74.94 -13.33
CA VAL A 40 5.14 -74.17 -14.38
C VAL A 40 4.05 -73.38 -15.12
N MET A 41 3.95 -72.08 -14.84
CA MET A 41 3.19 -71.14 -15.66
C MET A 41 4.15 -70.19 -16.36
N ALA A 42 4.07 -70.21 -17.68
CA ALA A 42 4.77 -69.32 -18.59
C ALA A 42 4.53 -67.86 -18.17
N ALA A 43 5.62 -67.14 -17.86
CA ALA A 43 5.58 -65.70 -17.67
C ALA A 43 5.26 -65.05 -19.01
N SER A 44 3.99 -64.67 -19.21
CA SER A 44 3.66 -63.62 -20.17
C SER A 44 4.35 -62.35 -19.67
N ALA A 45 5.36 -61.89 -20.42
CA ALA A 45 5.98 -60.60 -20.21
C ALA A 45 4.95 -59.50 -20.48
N HIS A 46 4.10 -59.21 -19.51
CA HIS A 46 3.48 -57.89 -19.43
C HIS A 46 4.62 -56.92 -19.15
N VAL A 47 5.05 -56.23 -20.19
CA VAL A 47 5.77 -54.97 -20.07
C VAL A 47 4.87 -54.09 -19.20
N LEU A 48 5.15 -54.08 -17.89
CA LEU A 48 4.71 -53.01 -17.01
C LEU A 48 5.30 -51.76 -17.65
N GLN A 49 4.49 -51.04 -18.43
CA GLN A 49 4.78 -49.65 -18.75
C GLN A 49 4.99 -48.99 -17.40
N ALA A 50 6.25 -48.72 -17.08
CA ALA A 50 6.59 -47.83 -15.99
C ALA A 50 5.68 -46.61 -16.15
N PRO A 51 4.95 -46.18 -15.10
CA PRO A 51 4.13 -44.99 -15.21
C PRO A 51 5.02 -43.93 -15.83
N ARG A 52 4.61 -43.39 -16.98
CA ARG A 52 5.29 -42.25 -17.60
C ARG A 52 5.53 -41.30 -16.45
N ARG A 53 6.81 -41.12 -16.05
CA ARG A 53 7.16 -40.05 -15.14
C ARG A 53 6.68 -38.82 -15.90
N ILE A 54 5.54 -38.26 -15.47
CA ILE A 54 5.13 -36.95 -15.91
C ILE A 54 6.28 -36.09 -15.43
N SER A 55 7.21 -35.77 -16.33
CA SER A 55 8.30 -34.87 -16.02
C SER A 55 7.64 -33.65 -15.40
N ALA A 56 8.05 -33.32 -14.18
CA ALA A 56 7.58 -32.10 -13.54
C ALA A 56 7.66 -30.98 -14.59
N PRO A 57 6.58 -30.18 -14.77
CA PRO A 57 6.57 -29.17 -15.81
C PRO A 57 7.82 -28.30 -15.67
N ASP A 58 8.49 -28.04 -16.79
CA ASP A 58 9.74 -27.28 -16.75
C ASP A 58 9.48 -25.90 -16.14
N SER A 59 9.99 -25.69 -14.94
CA SER A 59 9.82 -24.45 -14.17
C SER A 59 10.30 -23.22 -14.95
N ALA A 60 11.32 -23.37 -15.80
CA ALA A 60 11.81 -22.29 -16.65
C ALA A 60 10.79 -21.94 -17.76
N ASP A 61 10.14 -22.94 -18.33
CA ASP A 61 9.09 -22.78 -19.34
C ASP A 61 7.84 -22.12 -18.75
N LEU A 62 7.41 -22.56 -17.57
CA LEU A 62 6.30 -21.95 -16.83
C LEU A 62 6.58 -20.49 -16.49
N ARG A 63 7.79 -20.18 -15.99
CA ARG A 63 8.22 -18.81 -15.70
C ARG A 63 8.24 -17.95 -16.96
N ARG A 64 8.71 -18.50 -18.10
CA ARG A 64 8.69 -17.82 -19.39
C ARG A 64 7.26 -17.56 -19.88
N ARG A 65 6.34 -18.51 -19.71
CA ARG A 65 4.91 -18.33 -20.02
C ARG A 65 4.31 -17.17 -19.23
N ALA A 66 4.55 -17.10 -17.92
CA ALA A 66 4.08 -16.02 -17.07
C ALA A 66 4.65 -14.65 -17.50
N ARG A 67 5.96 -14.58 -17.82
CA ARG A 67 6.58 -13.35 -18.36
C ARG A 67 6.00 -12.92 -19.70
N ASN A 68 5.75 -13.86 -20.59
CA ASN A 68 5.16 -13.55 -21.89
C ASN A 68 3.73 -13.03 -21.76
N ALA A 69 2.93 -13.61 -20.86
CA ALA A 69 1.60 -13.12 -20.55
C ALA A 69 1.63 -11.71 -19.96
N GLN A 70 2.52 -11.47 -18.98
CA GLN A 70 2.72 -10.15 -18.39
C GLN A 70 3.11 -9.11 -19.45
N ALA A 71 4.07 -9.44 -20.31
CA ALA A 71 4.48 -8.55 -21.38
C ALA A 71 3.38 -8.33 -22.44
N ALA A 72 2.54 -9.33 -22.72
CA ALA A 72 1.42 -9.20 -23.64
C ALA A 72 0.36 -8.23 -23.10
N PHE A 73 0.05 -8.33 -21.81
CA PHE A 73 -0.84 -7.42 -21.11
C PHE A 73 -0.31 -5.98 -21.13
N GLU A 74 0.96 -5.74 -20.77
CA GLU A 74 1.51 -4.37 -20.77
C GLU A 74 1.56 -3.75 -22.17
N ARG A 75 1.81 -4.56 -23.22
CA ARG A 75 1.67 -4.10 -24.62
C ARG A 75 0.22 -3.74 -24.94
N ARG A 76 -0.76 -4.47 -24.42
CA ARG A 76 -2.19 -4.17 -24.61
C ARG A 76 -2.57 -2.88 -23.87
N ARG A 77 -2.13 -2.71 -22.62
CA ARG A 77 -2.28 -1.48 -21.82
C ARG A 77 -1.75 -0.28 -22.59
N ARG A 78 -0.51 -0.33 -23.06
CA ARG A 78 0.07 0.75 -23.87
C ARG A 78 -0.80 1.11 -25.07
N ARG A 79 -1.25 0.12 -25.85
CA ARG A 79 -2.08 0.37 -27.04
C ARG A 79 -3.46 0.95 -26.72
N LEU A 80 -4.10 0.46 -25.66
CA LEU A 80 -5.46 0.83 -25.28
C LEU A 80 -5.56 2.03 -24.33
N SER A 81 -4.43 2.57 -23.87
CA SER A 81 -4.44 3.76 -23.02
C SER A 81 -5.03 4.96 -23.79
N PRO A 82 -5.82 5.82 -23.15
CA PRO A 82 -6.36 7.02 -23.79
C PRO A 82 -5.25 7.97 -24.24
N VAL A 83 -5.53 8.80 -25.24
CA VAL A 83 -4.61 9.85 -25.70
C VAL A 83 -4.79 11.10 -24.86
N THR A 84 -3.68 11.71 -24.44
CA THR A 84 -3.68 13.01 -23.75
C THR A 84 -4.20 14.09 -24.70
N ARG A 85 -5.27 14.78 -24.29
CA ARG A 85 -5.91 15.84 -25.10
C ARG A 85 -5.23 17.21 -24.92
N ASP A 86 -4.55 17.43 -23.80
CA ASP A 86 -3.98 18.72 -23.44
C ASP A 86 -2.50 18.80 -23.83
N GLY A 87 -2.27 19.19 -25.09
CA GLY A 87 -0.95 19.33 -25.71
C GLY A 87 -0.19 20.63 -25.37
N ARG A 88 -0.60 21.39 -24.34
CA ARG A 88 0.26 22.42 -23.76
C ARG A 88 1.00 21.76 -22.61
N GLY A 89 2.19 21.24 -22.90
CA GLY A 89 3.04 20.66 -21.88
C GLY A 89 3.17 21.65 -20.73
N SER A 90 2.74 21.24 -19.54
CA SER A 90 3.39 21.73 -18.32
C SER A 90 4.89 21.61 -18.55
N GLY A 91 5.64 22.61 -18.10
CA GLY A 91 7.09 22.55 -18.13
C GLY A 91 7.60 21.28 -17.46
N CYS A 92 8.89 21.01 -17.66
CA CYS A 92 9.53 20.01 -16.83
C CYS A 92 9.78 20.60 -15.46
N ASP A 93 8.90 20.31 -14.50
CA ASP A 93 9.02 20.86 -13.14
C ASP A 93 10.17 20.20 -12.40
N GLU A 94 10.30 18.88 -12.54
CA GLU A 94 11.44 18.14 -12.01
C GLU A 94 11.94 17.08 -12.99
N ARG A 95 13.28 16.99 -13.11
CA ARG A 95 13.93 15.96 -13.91
C ARG A 95 14.54 14.89 -13.02
N ILE A 96 14.01 13.67 -13.11
CA ILE A 96 14.49 12.48 -12.40
C ILE A 96 15.05 11.53 -13.45
N GLY A 97 16.37 11.56 -13.65
CA GLY A 97 17.05 10.79 -14.69
C GLY A 97 16.48 11.07 -16.09
N ARG A 98 15.84 10.06 -16.70
CA ARG A 98 15.23 10.16 -18.04
C ARG A 98 13.80 10.69 -18.00
N ILE A 99 13.23 10.88 -16.82
CA ILE A 99 11.82 11.22 -16.62
C ILE A 99 11.69 12.72 -16.38
N CYS A 100 10.68 13.28 -17.01
CA CYS A 100 10.20 14.61 -16.74
C CYS A 100 8.93 14.50 -15.91
N PHE A 101 9.01 14.88 -14.65
CA PHE A 101 7.90 14.88 -13.70
C PHE A 101 7.27 16.27 -13.67
N SER A 102 5.95 16.32 -13.69
CA SER A 102 5.19 17.55 -13.49
C SER A 102 4.45 17.46 -12.16
N TYR A 103 4.51 18.53 -11.37
CA TYR A 103 3.75 18.61 -10.14
C TYR A 103 2.28 18.90 -10.43
N GLY A 104 1.41 18.47 -9.53
CA GLY A 104 -0.03 18.72 -9.64
C GLY A 104 -0.64 17.98 -10.83
N GLU A 105 -1.23 16.81 -10.58
CA GLU A 105 -2.06 16.09 -11.55
C GLU A 105 -3.34 16.86 -11.97
N GLY A 106 -3.55 18.06 -11.42
CA GLY A 106 -4.73 18.90 -11.66
C GLY A 106 -6.03 18.16 -11.33
N ASP A 107 -7.01 18.29 -12.22
CA ASP A 107 -8.29 17.57 -12.14
C ASP A 107 -8.23 16.15 -12.75
N TRP A 108 -7.04 15.61 -13.02
CA TRP A 108 -6.93 14.26 -13.57
C TRP A 108 -7.51 13.23 -12.61
N ARG A 109 -8.30 12.30 -13.16
CA ARG A 109 -8.89 11.18 -12.40
C ARG A 109 -8.64 9.87 -13.12
N PRO A 110 -8.34 8.78 -12.38
CA PRO A 110 -8.23 7.45 -12.97
C PRO A 110 -9.51 7.09 -13.72
N ARG A 111 -9.37 6.73 -15.00
CA ARG A 111 -10.47 6.22 -15.80
C ARG A 111 -10.56 4.70 -15.61
N PRO A 112 -11.76 4.12 -15.55
CA PRO A 112 -11.91 2.67 -15.61
C PRO A 112 -11.22 2.09 -16.85
N ASP A 113 -10.62 0.91 -16.70
CA ASP A 113 -10.04 0.18 -17.83
C ASP A 113 -11.14 -0.07 -18.89
N PRO A 114 -10.87 0.16 -20.19
CA PRO A 114 -11.81 -0.22 -21.23
C PRO A 114 -12.03 -1.75 -21.21
N PRO A 115 -13.19 -2.26 -21.66
CA PRO A 115 -13.52 -3.69 -21.55
C PRO A 115 -12.41 -4.63 -22.07
N ALA A 116 -11.80 -4.30 -23.20
CA ALA A 116 -10.72 -5.10 -23.78
C ALA A 116 -9.40 -5.08 -22.99
N LEU A 117 -9.17 -4.08 -22.13
CA LEU A 117 -8.03 -4.05 -21.20
C LEU A 117 -8.36 -4.80 -19.91
N TRP A 118 -9.60 -4.67 -19.44
CA TRP A 118 -10.13 -5.47 -18.32
C TRP A 118 -10.05 -6.97 -18.62
N GLU A 119 -10.53 -7.42 -19.78
CA GLU A 119 -10.45 -8.83 -20.21
C GLU A 119 -9.01 -9.33 -20.27
N ALA A 120 -8.09 -8.53 -20.82
CA ALA A 120 -6.67 -8.88 -20.89
C ALA A 120 -6.03 -8.98 -19.49
N ARG A 121 -6.52 -8.20 -18.51
CA ARG A 121 -6.09 -8.28 -17.11
C ARG A 121 -6.57 -9.58 -16.47
N GLU A 122 -7.83 -9.95 -16.68
CA GLU A 122 -8.38 -11.20 -16.17
C GLU A 122 -7.67 -12.42 -16.77
N GLU A 123 -7.37 -12.39 -18.07
CA GLU A 123 -6.54 -13.42 -18.73
C GLU A 123 -5.15 -13.53 -18.09
N LEU A 124 -4.49 -12.39 -17.85
CA LEU A 124 -3.19 -12.38 -17.17
C LEU A 124 -3.27 -12.97 -15.76
N ILE A 125 -4.27 -12.55 -14.97
CA ILE A 125 -4.46 -13.05 -13.60
C ILE A 125 -4.66 -14.56 -13.62
N ALA A 126 -5.47 -15.08 -14.54
CA ALA A 126 -5.71 -16.52 -14.69
C ALA A 126 -4.41 -17.28 -15.03
N ILE A 127 -3.62 -16.80 -15.99
CA ILE A 127 -2.35 -17.43 -16.37
C ILE A 127 -1.35 -17.40 -15.19
N LEU A 128 -1.24 -16.26 -14.49
CA LEU A 128 -0.36 -16.14 -13.33
C LEU A 128 -0.78 -17.07 -12.18
N ALA A 129 -2.10 -17.26 -11.98
CA ALA A 129 -2.61 -18.20 -11.01
C ALA A 129 -2.23 -19.64 -11.39
N GLU A 130 -2.52 -20.07 -12.62
CA GLU A 130 -2.16 -21.43 -13.11
C GLU A 130 -0.67 -21.71 -12.95
N VAL A 131 0.18 -20.79 -13.40
CA VAL A 131 1.63 -20.93 -13.28
C VAL A 131 2.06 -20.93 -11.81
N GLY A 132 1.50 -20.05 -10.98
CA GLY A 132 1.84 -19.95 -9.57
C GLY A 132 1.45 -21.18 -8.74
N GLU A 133 0.41 -21.92 -9.12
CA GLU A 133 0.09 -23.20 -8.48
C GLU A 133 1.10 -24.30 -8.86
N ALA A 134 1.63 -24.27 -10.08
CA ALA A 134 2.63 -25.23 -10.54
C ALA A 134 4.04 -24.94 -10.00
N ILE A 135 4.38 -23.66 -9.78
CA ILE A 135 5.68 -23.23 -9.24
C ILE A 135 5.51 -22.24 -8.06
N PRO A 136 4.95 -22.69 -6.92
CA PRO A 136 4.59 -21.81 -5.80
C PRO A 136 5.79 -21.13 -5.11
N GLY A 137 7.00 -21.63 -5.35
CA GLY A 137 8.25 -21.06 -4.84
C GLY A 137 8.85 -19.92 -5.67
N ASP A 138 8.36 -19.65 -6.88
CA ASP A 138 8.90 -18.59 -7.74
C ASP A 138 8.48 -17.20 -7.22
N ALA A 139 9.45 -16.46 -6.69
CA ALA A 139 9.23 -15.14 -6.08
C ALA A 139 8.69 -14.10 -7.08
N TRP A 140 9.12 -14.18 -8.35
CA TRP A 140 8.68 -13.24 -9.38
C TRP A 140 7.20 -13.47 -9.72
N VAL A 141 6.79 -14.73 -9.94
CA VAL A 141 5.38 -15.08 -10.19
C VAL A 141 4.51 -14.68 -9.00
N MET A 142 4.94 -14.97 -7.78
CA MET A 142 4.22 -14.58 -6.57
C MET A 142 3.99 -13.07 -6.47
N GLY A 143 5.04 -12.27 -6.73
CA GLY A 143 4.94 -10.81 -6.75
C GLY A 143 3.99 -10.29 -7.83
N GLN A 144 4.05 -10.83 -9.05
CA GLN A 144 3.12 -10.44 -10.12
C GLN A 144 1.67 -10.80 -9.78
N ARG A 145 1.40 -11.98 -9.21
CA ARG A 145 0.05 -12.37 -8.79
C ARG A 145 -0.53 -11.38 -7.79
N VAL A 146 0.24 -11.03 -6.74
CA VAL A 146 -0.19 -10.05 -5.73
C VAL A 146 -0.44 -8.68 -6.37
N ARG A 147 0.48 -8.18 -7.20
CA ARG A 147 0.32 -6.89 -7.90
C ARG A 147 -0.93 -6.85 -8.74
N TYR A 148 -1.16 -7.80 -9.64
CA TYR A 148 -2.27 -7.70 -10.58
C TYR A 148 -3.64 -7.95 -9.92
N LEU A 149 -3.68 -8.72 -8.83
CA LEU A 149 -4.87 -8.78 -7.97
C LEU A 149 -5.13 -7.43 -7.27
N ALA A 150 -4.10 -6.79 -6.74
CA ALA A 150 -4.20 -5.47 -6.12
C ALA A 150 -4.62 -4.39 -7.12
N GLU A 151 -4.05 -4.39 -8.33
CA GLU A 151 -4.45 -3.51 -9.45
C GLU A 151 -5.94 -3.68 -9.80
N ALA A 152 -6.45 -4.92 -9.79
CA ALA A 152 -7.85 -5.24 -10.04
C ALA A 152 -8.78 -4.95 -8.84
N GLY A 153 -8.24 -4.45 -7.71
CA GLY A 153 -9.00 -4.23 -6.48
C GLY A 153 -9.40 -5.51 -5.75
N ARG A 154 -8.86 -6.67 -6.14
CA ARG A 154 -9.13 -8.00 -5.56
C ARG A 154 -8.27 -8.25 -4.32
N TRP A 155 -8.29 -7.29 -3.38
CA TRP A 155 -7.43 -7.29 -2.19
C TRP A 155 -7.62 -8.51 -1.28
N GLY A 156 -8.85 -9.02 -1.17
CA GLY A 156 -9.12 -10.24 -0.39
C GLY A 156 -8.44 -11.49 -0.97
N GLU A 157 -8.35 -11.59 -2.29
CA GLU A 157 -7.61 -12.67 -2.97
C GLU A 157 -6.11 -12.47 -2.84
N ALA A 158 -5.62 -11.24 -3.01
CA ALA A 158 -4.22 -10.90 -2.80
C ALA A 158 -3.78 -11.24 -1.36
N GLY A 159 -4.65 -11.00 -0.37
CA GLY A 159 -4.37 -11.26 1.05
C GLY A 159 -4.28 -12.74 1.39
N ARG A 160 -5.19 -13.57 0.84
CA ARG A 160 -5.08 -15.03 0.95
C ARG A 160 -3.78 -15.53 0.33
N LEU A 161 -3.47 -15.06 -0.88
CA LEU A 161 -2.25 -15.43 -1.57
C LEU A 161 -0.98 -15.04 -0.81
N ALA A 162 -0.93 -13.83 -0.25
CA ALA A 162 0.21 -13.37 0.54
C ALA A 162 0.36 -14.14 1.86
N THR A 163 -0.75 -14.59 2.46
CA THR A 163 -0.76 -15.42 3.68
C THR A 163 -0.27 -16.84 3.40
N GLU A 164 -0.68 -17.43 2.28
CA GLU A 164 -0.28 -18.77 1.83
C GLU A 164 1.02 -18.77 1.01
N CYS A 165 1.73 -17.64 1.01
CA CYS A 165 2.93 -17.45 0.22
C CYS A 165 4.02 -18.45 0.60
N ARG A 166 4.61 -19.08 -0.42
CA ARG A 166 5.68 -20.09 -0.31
C ARG A 166 6.91 -19.72 -1.14
N ALA A 167 7.10 -18.43 -1.43
CA ALA A 167 8.26 -17.96 -2.19
C ALA A 167 9.56 -18.32 -1.48
N GLY A 168 10.60 -18.66 -2.25
CA GLY A 168 11.85 -19.20 -1.70
C GLY A 168 12.65 -18.24 -0.82
N GLU A 169 12.47 -16.92 -0.98
CA GLU A 169 13.18 -15.91 -0.20
C GLU A 169 12.42 -15.57 1.10
N PRO A 170 13.02 -15.76 2.30
CA PRO A 170 12.31 -15.63 3.58
C PRO A 170 11.68 -14.25 3.85
N TRP A 171 12.26 -13.19 3.29
CA TRP A 171 11.77 -11.82 3.45
C TRP A 171 10.60 -11.50 2.51
N TRP A 172 10.41 -12.26 1.42
CA TRP A 172 9.50 -11.84 0.35
C TRP A 172 8.02 -12.02 0.69
N CYS A 173 7.67 -13.16 1.30
CA CYS A 173 6.30 -13.39 1.76
C CYS A 173 5.82 -12.38 2.80
N PRO A 174 6.56 -12.08 3.89
CA PRO A 174 6.15 -11.04 4.83
C PRO A 174 6.09 -9.63 4.18
N ALA A 175 6.97 -9.33 3.22
CA ALA A 175 6.91 -8.10 2.45
C ALA A 175 5.61 -7.97 1.62
N LEU A 176 5.23 -9.02 0.88
CA LEU A 176 3.98 -9.06 0.13
C LEU A 176 2.75 -8.97 1.04
N LEU A 177 2.79 -9.61 2.20
CA LEU A 177 1.74 -9.50 3.21
C LEU A 177 1.60 -8.06 3.71
N GLY A 178 2.72 -7.39 4.04
CA GLY A 178 2.72 -5.99 4.43
C GLY A 178 2.13 -5.08 3.35
N PHE A 179 2.46 -5.31 2.08
CA PHE A 179 1.91 -4.57 0.95
C PHE A 179 0.38 -4.71 0.84
N VAL A 180 -0.15 -5.93 0.99
CA VAL A 180 -1.60 -6.15 0.95
C VAL A 180 -2.30 -5.54 2.17
N LEU A 181 -1.73 -5.70 3.36
CA LEU A 181 -2.27 -5.12 4.59
C LEU A 181 -2.31 -3.58 4.51
N HIS A 182 -1.24 -2.96 4.00
CA HIS A 182 -1.20 -1.54 3.69
C HIS A 182 -2.36 -1.14 2.75
N GLY A 183 -2.51 -1.87 1.64
CA GLY A 183 -3.55 -1.58 0.64
C GLY A 183 -4.99 -1.68 1.16
N VAL A 184 -5.23 -2.39 2.26
CA VAL A 184 -6.54 -2.47 2.94
C VAL A 184 -6.65 -1.59 4.19
N GLY A 185 -5.68 -0.71 4.45
CA GLY A 185 -5.71 0.23 5.57
C GLY A 185 -5.28 -0.36 6.92
N ARG A 186 -4.70 -1.56 6.93
CA ARG A 186 -4.28 -2.30 8.13
C ARG A 186 -2.82 -1.95 8.49
N HIS A 187 -2.57 -0.68 8.81
CA HIS A 187 -1.21 -0.12 8.88
C HIS A 187 -0.34 -0.70 10.00
N VAL A 188 -0.91 -0.99 11.18
CA VAL A 188 -0.18 -1.63 12.30
C VAL A 188 0.35 -3.00 11.87
N GLU A 189 -0.53 -3.87 11.37
CA GLU A 189 -0.14 -5.23 10.96
C GLU A 189 0.75 -5.22 9.71
N ALA A 190 0.57 -4.21 8.84
CA ALA A 190 1.46 -3.99 7.70
C ALA A 190 2.89 -3.69 8.16
N ILE A 191 3.07 -2.77 9.12
CA ILE A 191 4.39 -2.44 9.67
C ILE A 191 5.03 -3.67 10.32
N GLU A 192 4.28 -4.42 11.15
CA GLU A 192 4.80 -5.66 11.73
C GLU A 192 5.25 -6.67 10.67
N ALA A 193 4.51 -6.79 9.56
CA ALA A 193 4.89 -7.65 8.45
C ALA A 193 6.15 -7.14 7.73
N PHE A 194 6.28 -5.83 7.52
CA PHE A 194 7.48 -5.24 6.94
C PHE A 194 8.70 -5.38 7.86
N GLU A 195 8.54 -5.25 9.17
CA GLU A 195 9.62 -5.48 10.15
C GLU A 195 10.12 -6.93 10.08
N ARG A 196 9.21 -7.91 9.98
CA ARG A 196 9.60 -9.32 9.74
C ARG A 196 10.35 -9.48 8.42
N ALA A 197 9.93 -8.78 7.36
CA ALA A 197 10.63 -8.80 6.08
C ALA A 197 12.05 -8.22 6.20
N LEU A 198 12.20 -7.04 6.79
CA LEU A 198 13.48 -6.37 7.02
C LEU A 198 14.41 -7.23 7.88
N ALA A 199 13.90 -7.90 8.91
CA ALA A 199 14.70 -8.80 9.75
C ALA A 199 15.27 -9.99 8.95
N ALA A 200 14.56 -10.46 7.93
CA ALA A 200 14.96 -11.58 7.08
C ALA A 200 15.84 -11.21 5.87
N MET A 201 16.06 -9.91 5.62
CA MET A 201 16.93 -9.44 4.52
C MET A 201 18.42 -9.52 4.89
N ASP A 202 19.27 -9.62 3.86
CA ASP A 202 20.69 -9.29 3.99
C ASP A 202 20.88 -7.78 4.28
N ALA A 203 22.11 -7.40 4.65
CA ALA A 203 22.42 -6.03 5.06
C ALA A 203 22.23 -5.02 3.92
N GLU A 204 22.67 -5.36 2.70
CA GLU A 204 22.60 -4.48 1.52
C GLU A 204 21.15 -4.18 1.15
N ARG A 205 20.29 -5.21 1.12
CA ARG A 205 18.86 -5.05 0.80
C ARG A 205 18.12 -4.31 1.90
N ARG A 206 18.40 -4.61 3.17
CA ARG A 206 17.82 -3.87 4.30
C ARG A 206 18.20 -2.39 4.24
N GLU A 207 19.45 -2.08 3.90
CA GLU A 207 19.91 -0.71 3.72
C GLU A 207 19.18 -0.03 2.56
N ALA A 208 19.08 -0.67 1.40
CA ALA A 208 18.33 -0.14 0.26
C ALA A 208 16.86 0.15 0.61
N TRP A 209 16.19 -0.70 1.39
CA TRP A 209 14.79 -0.51 1.79
C TRP A 209 14.60 0.60 2.82
N THR A 210 15.57 0.75 3.72
CA THR A 210 15.52 1.73 4.82
C THR A 210 16.17 3.06 4.47
N ASP A 211 16.77 3.19 3.28
CA ASP A 211 17.26 4.45 2.77
C ASP A 211 16.10 5.39 2.45
N VAL A 212 16.17 6.58 3.05
CA VAL A 212 15.18 7.64 2.93
C VAL A 212 15.70 8.81 2.12
N GLU A 213 17.00 8.81 1.74
CA GLU A 213 17.66 9.90 1.03
C GLU A 213 16.88 10.44 -0.19
N PRO A 214 16.25 9.60 -1.05
CA PRO A 214 15.49 10.11 -2.19
C PRO A 214 14.34 11.05 -1.81
N LEU A 215 13.78 10.84 -0.61
CA LEU A 215 12.62 11.56 -0.10
C LEU A 215 12.97 12.91 0.54
N LEU A 216 14.24 13.12 0.90
CA LEU A 216 14.65 14.26 1.73
C LEU A 216 14.86 15.53 0.90
N ASP A 217 14.51 16.67 1.50
CA ASP A 217 14.91 18.00 1.05
C ASP A 217 16.44 18.22 1.19
N GLY A 218 16.93 19.40 0.79
CA GLY A 218 18.37 19.70 0.82
C GLY A 218 18.99 19.63 2.23
N ASP A 219 18.30 20.20 3.22
CA ASP A 219 18.78 20.26 4.60
C ASP A 219 18.77 18.88 5.26
N ALA A 220 17.64 18.15 5.15
CA ALA A 220 17.51 16.81 5.69
C ALA A 220 18.49 15.82 5.02
N ARG A 221 18.74 15.98 3.71
CA ARG A 221 19.75 15.18 3.00
C ARG A 221 21.16 15.44 3.51
N SER A 222 21.48 16.68 3.87
CA SER A 222 22.77 17.02 4.47
C SER A 222 22.93 16.37 5.85
N LEU A 223 21.88 16.40 6.68
CA LEU A 223 21.85 15.68 7.96
C LEU A 223 22.01 14.17 7.78
N TRP A 224 21.31 13.58 6.80
CA TRP A 224 21.40 12.15 6.49
C TRP A 224 22.80 11.73 6.06
N LYS A 225 23.46 12.51 5.19
CA LYS A 225 24.84 12.27 4.76
C LYS A 225 25.83 12.36 5.91
N ALA A 226 25.72 13.40 6.74
CA ALA A 226 26.57 13.55 7.92
C ALA A 226 26.40 12.38 8.91
N ALA A 227 25.16 11.92 9.10
CA ALA A 227 24.87 10.73 9.91
C ALA A 227 25.50 9.47 9.31
N ARG A 228 25.39 9.27 7.98
CA ARG A 228 26.00 8.14 7.25
C ARG A 228 27.52 8.13 7.42
N GLU A 229 28.20 9.23 7.16
CA GLU A 229 29.67 9.31 7.29
C GLU A 229 30.15 9.06 8.74
N ALA A 230 29.39 9.53 9.73
CA ALA A 230 29.71 9.27 11.13
C ALA A 230 29.50 7.81 11.54
N ASP A 231 28.43 7.20 11.05
CA ASP A 231 28.13 5.79 11.23
C ASP A 231 29.19 4.90 10.55
N GLU A 232 29.65 5.25 9.35
CA GLU A 232 30.74 4.56 8.64
C GLU A 232 32.06 4.61 9.42
N ARG A 233 32.43 5.79 9.96
CA ARG A 233 33.64 5.94 10.80
C ARG A 233 33.60 5.11 12.08
N GLU A 234 32.42 4.86 12.62
CA GLU A 234 32.22 4.13 13.87
C GLU A 234 31.85 2.64 13.66
N GLY A 235 31.65 2.20 12.41
CA GLY A 235 31.15 0.85 12.11
C GLY A 235 29.75 0.60 12.69
N SER A 236 28.86 1.60 12.63
CA SER A 236 27.55 1.61 13.28
C SER A 236 26.43 2.01 12.30
N THR A 237 25.17 1.92 12.73
CA THR A 237 23.99 2.52 12.05
C THR A 237 23.19 3.42 12.98
N ARG A 238 23.72 3.70 14.18
CA ARG A 238 22.98 4.30 15.28
C ARG A 238 22.39 5.66 14.92
N ARG A 239 23.16 6.53 14.26
CA ARG A 239 22.71 7.90 13.95
C ARG A 239 21.65 7.89 12.85
N ARG A 240 21.87 7.10 11.79
CA ARG A 240 20.86 6.94 10.74
C ARG A 240 19.57 6.33 11.27
N ASP A 241 19.67 5.34 12.16
CA ASP A 241 18.50 4.70 12.76
C ASP A 241 17.71 5.67 13.66
N GLU A 242 18.40 6.52 14.43
CA GLU A 242 17.76 7.59 15.22
C GLU A 242 17.06 8.62 14.32
N LEU A 243 17.77 9.11 13.29
CA LEU A 243 17.24 10.08 12.35
C LEU A 243 16.04 9.53 11.59
N ARG A 244 16.08 8.26 11.17
CA ARG A 244 14.99 7.57 10.49
C ARG A 244 13.78 7.39 11.41
N ARG A 245 13.98 6.98 12.67
CA ARG A 245 12.87 6.89 13.65
C ARG A 245 12.19 8.24 13.85
N ARG A 246 12.99 9.31 13.99
CA ARG A 246 12.48 10.67 14.14
C ARG A 246 11.72 11.14 12.91
N LEU A 247 12.28 10.92 11.71
CA LEU A 247 11.64 11.23 10.43
C LEU A 247 10.25 10.61 10.36
N TRP A 248 10.15 9.29 10.57
CA TRP A 248 8.88 8.61 10.43
C TRP A 248 7.89 8.99 11.53
N THR A 249 8.34 9.20 12.77
CA THR A 249 7.47 9.67 13.87
C THR A 249 6.82 11.01 13.51
N LEU A 250 7.57 11.93 12.92
CA LEU A 250 7.05 13.22 12.49
C LEU A 250 6.18 13.09 11.25
N ALA A 251 6.55 12.22 10.30
CA ALA A 251 5.87 12.10 9.02
C ALA A 251 4.49 11.44 9.04
N ASP A 252 3.95 11.06 10.21
CA ASP A 252 2.66 10.41 10.33
C ASP A 252 1.51 11.44 10.18
N PRO A 253 0.78 11.44 9.04
CA PRO A 253 -0.26 12.42 8.78
C PRO A 253 -1.49 12.24 9.68
N LEU A 254 -1.65 11.05 10.28
CA LEU A 254 -2.84 10.66 11.02
C LEU A 254 -2.44 10.12 12.40
N LEU A 255 -1.56 10.83 13.11
CA LEU A 255 -1.01 10.44 14.42
C LEU A 255 -2.04 9.95 15.46
N ALA A 256 -3.30 10.39 15.36
CA ALA A 256 -4.39 9.94 16.23
C ALA A 256 -4.88 8.51 15.93
N ARG A 257 -4.53 7.95 14.77
CA ARG A 257 -4.86 6.58 14.36
C ARG A 257 -3.67 5.65 14.66
N PRO A 258 -3.91 4.43 15.14
CA PRO A 258 -2.83 3.47 15.34
C PRO A 258 -2.09 3.11 14.05
N GLY A 259 -0.76 3.07 14.13
CA GLY A 259 0.12 2.76 13.02
C GLY A 259 0.53 4.01 12.23
N ASN A 260 1.62 3.91 11.49
CA ASN A 260 2.16 5.01 10.72
C ASN A 260 1.93 4.77 9.23
N ASP A 261 0.90 5.40 8.69
CA ASP A 261 0.46 5.19 7.32
C ASP A 261 1.55 5.57 6.30
N ARG A 262 2.25 6.69 6.54
CA ARG A 262 3.32 7.16 5.64
C ARG A 262 4.54 6.25 5.61
N LEU A 263 4.91 5.64 6.74
CA LEU A 263 5.93 4.60 6.84
C LEU A 263 5.49 3.31 6.15
N SER A 264 4.24 2.90 6.39
CA SER A 264 3.63 1.74 5.75
C SER A 264 3.63 1.88 4.22
N GLU A 265 3.27 3.06 3.69
CA GLU A 265 3.34 3.40 2.28
C GLU A 265 4.78 3.31 1.74
N HIS A 266 5.78 3.82 2.48
CA HIS A 266 7.19 3.73 2.06
C HIS A 266 7.60 2.29 1.79
N TYR A 267 7.27 1.37 2.71
CA TYR A 267 7.58 -0.04 2.51
C TYR A 267 6.71 -0.70 1.43
N ALA A 268 5.45 -0.31 1.28
CA ALA A 268 4.61 -0.76 0.18
C ALA A 268 5.20 -0.35 -1.20
N ARG A 269 5.76 0.85 -1.30
CA ARG A 269 6.50 1.32 -2.48
C ARG A 269 7.77 0.50 -2.71
N ARG A 270 8.54 0.17 -1.67
CA ARG A 270 9.71 -0.72 -1.79
C ARG A 270 9.34 -2.10 -2.31
N VAL A 271 8.21 -2.68 -1.86
CA VAL A 271 7.67 -3.92 -2.44
C VAL A 271 7.37 -3.74 -3.92
N MET A 272 6.68 -2.67 -4.29
CA MET A 272 6.33 -2.44 -5.70
C MET A 272 7.58 -2.25 -6.57
N VAL A 273 8.63 -1.60 -6.09
CA VAL A 273 9.94 -1.54 -6.77
C VAL A 273 10.44 -2.95 -7.08
N GLU A 274 10.47 -3.85 -6.09
CA GLU A 274 10.94 -5.23 -6.30
C GLU A 274 10.05 -6.00 -7.30
N ILE A 275 8.74 -5.80 -7.26
CA ILE A 275 7.82 -6.39 -8.25
C ILE A 275 8.12 -5.86 -9.67
N GLN A 276 8.51 -4.59 -9.82
CA GLN A 276 8.71 -3.95 -11.13
C GLN A 276 10.11 -4.13 -11.71
N ARG A 277 11.17 -4.28 -10.90
CA ARG A 277 12.59 -4.32 -11.34
C ARG A 277 12.86 -5.25 -12.53
N ASN A 278 12.14 -6.37 -12.64
CA ASN A 278 12.28 -7.37 -13.70
C ASN A 278 10.98 -7.67 -14.46
N ALA A 279 10.04 -6.74 -14.46
CA ALA A 279 8.76 -6.85 -15.17
C ALA A 279 8.76 -5.96 -16.42
N ARG A 280 7.92 -6.29 -17.40
CA ARG A 280 7.59 -5.33 -18.45
C ARG A 280 6.86 -4.16 -17.79
N ASN A 281 7.16 -2.94 -18.20
CA ASN A 281 6.44 -1.75 -17.79
C ASN A 281 5.88 -1.03 -19.04
N PRO A 282 4.88 -0.14 -18.89
CA PRO A 282 4.31 0.62 -20.00
C PRO A 282 5.26 1.63 -20.63
N TRP A 283 6.26 2.11 -19.88
CA TRP A 283 7.23 3.06 -20.38
C TRP A 283 7.97 2.51 -21.61
N SER A 284 8.41 3.42 -22.48
CA SER A 284 9.14 3.09 -23.71
C SER A 284 10.58 2.62 -23.44
N PHE A 285 11.06 2.74 -22.20
CA PHE A 285 12.41 2.40 -21.75
C PHE A 285 12.39 1.38 -20.61
N GLY A 286 13.53 0.72 -20.40
CA GLY A 286 13.70 -0.28 -19.33
C GLY A 286 13.68 0.34 -17.93
N TRP A 287 13.32 -0.50 -16.94
CA TRP A 287 13.41 -0.14 -15.52
C TRP A 287 14.81 0.33 -15.16
N GLY A 288 14.90 1.37 -14.33
CA GLY A 288 16.16 1.98 -13.92
C GLY A 288 16.01 2.71 -12.59
N TRP A 289 17.10 3.32 -12.13
CA TRP A 289 17.13 4.08 -10.87
C TRP A 289 16.13 5.24 -10.86
N ASP A 290 15.83 5.81 -12.02
CA ASP A 290 14.90 6.93 -12.17
C ASP A 290 13.44 6.53 -11.92
N LEU A 291 13.02 5.37 -12.46
CA LEU A 291 11.70 4.81 -12.17
C LEU A 291 11.58 4.32 -10.72
N GLU A 292 12.66 3.80 -10.15
CA GLU A 292 12.70 3.45 -8.73
C GLU A 292 12.55 4.69 -7.84
N GLU A 293 13.33 5.75 -8.08
CA GLU A 293 13.23 7.00 -7.33
C GLU A 293 11.83 7.60 -7.49
N LEU A 294 11.29 7.65 -8.71
CA LEU A 294 9.94 8.15 -8.96
C LEU A 294 8.90 7.38 -8.15
N LEU A 295 8.98 6.04 -8.16
CA LEU A 295 8.04 5.19 -7.45
C LEU A 295 8.15 5.34 -5.93
N VAL A 296 9.37 5.44 -5.40
CA VAL A 296 9.59 5.66 -3.95
C VAL A 296 9.07 7.03 -3.53
N ARG A 297 9.22 8.07 -4.36
CA ARG A 297 8.81 9.45 -4.03
C ARG A 297 7.33 9.72 -4.23
N TYR A 298 6.70 9.18 -5.28
CA TYR A 298 5.33 9.53 -5.65
C TYR A 298 4.38 8.33 -5.72
N GLY A 299 4.87 7.12 -5.46
CA GLY A 299 4.11 5.89 -5.62
C GLY A 299 4.05 5.42 -7.06
N TRP A 300 3.33 4.32 -7.28
CA TRP A 300 3.15 3.74 -8.61
C TRP A 300 1.99 4.39 -9.36
N GLU A 301 2.02 4.24 -10.68
CA GLU A 301 1.05 4.85 -11.59
C GLU A 301 -0.36 4.26 -11.39
N ARG A 302 -1.33 5.16 -11.24
CA ARG A 302 -2.77 4.87 -11.09
C ARG A 302 -3.50 4.87 -12.43
N GLY A 303 -2.91 5.49 -13.45
CA GLY A 303 -3.43 5.49 -14.80
C GLY A 303 -2.37 5.85 -15.82
N TRP A 304 -2.73 5.65 -17.09
CA TRP A 304 -1.82 5.80 -18.21
C TRP A 304 -2.51 6.54 -19.34
N GLU A 305 -1.77 7.45 -19.95
CA GLU A 305 -2.16 8.09 -21.20
C GLU A 305 -1.04 7.97 -22.25
N ARG A 306 -1.42 8.13 -23.50
CA ARG A 306 -0.51 8.20 -24.64
C ARG A 306 -0.36 9.64 -25.08
N ARG A 307 0.88 10.10 -25.16
CA ARG A 307 1.23 11.33 -25.86
C ARG A 307 1.59 11.00 -27.29
N LEU A 308 0.76 11.47 -28.23
CA LEU A 308 1.03 11.30 -29.65
C LEU A 308 2.20 12.22 -30.09
N PRO A 309 2.95 11.81 -31.12
CA PRO A 309 3.92 12.67 -31.78
C PRO A 309 3.31 14.02 -32.16
N ARG A 310 4.08 15.10 -32.04
CA ARG A 310 3.67 16.38 -32.62
C ARG A 310 3.68 16.27 -34.16
N PRO A 311 2.65 16.77 -34.86
CA PRO A 311 2.68 16.82 -36.32
C PRO A 311 3.95 17.51 -36.83
N GLY A 312 4.70 16.85 -37.72
CA GLY A 312 5.94 17.37 -38.30
C GLY A 312 7.23 17.10 -37.49
N ALA A 313 7.15 16.53 -36.29
CA ALA A 313 8.33 16.11 -35.54
C ALA A 313 8.82 14.73 -36.03
N LEU A 314 9.97 14.71 -36.71
CA LEU A 314 10.56 13.48 -37.26
C LEU A 314 11.14 12.54 -36.18
N THR A 315 11.36 13.04 -34.97
CA THR A 315 12.02 12.32 -33.87
C THR A 315 11.14 12.09 -32.64
N ASP A 316 9.96 12.72 -32.55
CA ASP A 316 9.04 12.50 -31.44
C ASP A 316 8.26 11.21 -31.69
N GLY A 317 8.61 10.15 -30.97
CA GLY A 317 7.84 8.91 -30.92
C GLY A 317 6.62 9.03 -30.01
N GLU A 318 5.69 8.09 -30.13
CA GLU A 318 4.60 7.94 -29.15
C GLU A 318 5.18 7.63 -27.77
N ALA A 319 4.90 8.50 -26.80
CA ALA A 319 5.33 8.38 -25.42
C ALA A 319 4.16 8.01 -24.50
N MET A 320 4.47 7.34 -23.39
CA MET A 320 3.49 7.11 -22.32
C MET A 320 3.60 8.22 -21.28
N VAL A 321 2.46 8.58 -20.70
CA VAL A 321 2.33 9.44 -19.53
C VAL A 321 1.75 8.57 -18.43
N GLY A 322 2.49 8.42 -17.34
CA GLY A 322 2.02 7.74 -16.13
C GLY A 322 1.49 8.77 -15.15
N HIS A 323 0.29 8.56 -14.63
CA HIS A 323 -0.33 9.44 -13.64
C HIS A 323 -0.27 8.80 -12.26
N THR A 324 0.10 9.60 -11.26
CA THR A 324 0.12 9.21 -9.86
C THR A 324 -1.23 9.51 -9.19
N MET A 325 -1.32 9.44 -7.85
CA MET A 325 -2.55 9.85 -7.18
C MET A 325 -2.71 11.37 -7.29
N PRO A 326 -3.92 11.89 -7.56
CA PRO A 326 -4.15 13.33 -7.48
C PRO A 326 -4.07 13.80 -6.02
N HIS A 327 -3.83 15.10 -5.85
CA HIS A 327 -3.77 15.81 -4.55
C HIS A 327 -2.70 15.32 -3.57
N GLN A 328 -1.64 14.68 -4.06
CA GLN A 328 -0.50 14.31 -3.24
C GLN A 328 0.16 15.54 -2.58
N ALA A 329 0.59 15.37 -1.35
CA ALA A 329 1.26 16.40 -0.57
C ALA A 329 2.53 15.86 0.10
N ASP A 330 3.42 16.76 0.50
CA ASP A 330 4.62 16.41 1.27
C ASP A 330 4.34 16.40 2.76
N PHE A 331 4.29 15.19 3.31
CA PHE A 331 4.12 14.94 4.74
C PHE A 331 5.46 14.69 5.45
N LEU A 332 6.60 14.82 4.77
CA LEU A 332 7.89 14.69 5.45
C LEU A 332 8.26 16.01 6.15
N PRO A 333 8.88 15.94 7.34
CA PRO A 333 9.36 17.14 8.01
C PRO A 333 10.54 17.74 7.21
N PRO A 334 10.62 19.08 7.07
CA PRO A 334 11.78 19.72 6.48
C PRO A 334 13.02 19.52 7.37
N GLY A 335 14.22 19.63 6.79
CA GLY A 335 15.46 19.33 7.50
C GLY A 335 15.64 20.06 8.84
N ARG A 336 15.30 21.36 8.89
CA ARG A 336 15.32 22.16 10.14
C ARG A 336 14.43 21.59 11.25
N VAL A 337 13.27 21.02 10.91
CA VAL A 337 12.32 20.39 11.85
C VAL A 337 12.85 19.04 12.29
N LEU A 338 13.46 18.30 11.36
CA LEU A 338 14.08 17.01 11.63
C LEU A 338 15.28 17.14 12.58
N GLU A 339 16.10 18.18 12.41
CA GLU A 339 17.23 18.49 13.28
C GLU A 339 16.80 18.83 14.71
N ALA A 340 15.86 19.77 14.84
CA ALA A 340 15.43 20.32 16.12
C ALA A 340 13.90 20.33 16.28
N PRO A 341 13.26 19.16 16.48
CA PRO A 341 11.78 19.04 16.51
C PRO A 341 11.12 19.74 17.70
N THR A 342 11.88 20.15 18.71
CA THR A 342 11.40 20.88 19.89
C THR A 342 11.54 22.39 19.77
N ALA A 343 12.24 22.89 18.75
CA ALA A 343 12.49 24.32 18.52
C ALA A 343 11.64 24.85 17.35
N LEU A 344 10.36 24.50 17.34
CA LEU A 344 9.43 24.88 16.27
C LEU A 344 8.88 26.28 16.51
N VAL A 345 8.90 27.08 15.45
CA VAL A 345 8.17 28.36 15.37
C VAL A 345 6.89 28.16 14.54
N GLU A 346 5.93 29.07 14.69
CA GLU A 346 4.74 29.09 13.84
C GLU A 346 5.15 29.11 12.35
N GLY A 347 4.53 28.25 11.54
CA GLY A 347 4.87 28.11 10.12
C GLY A 347 6.19 27.38 9.81
N ALA A 348 6.90 26.83 10.81
CA ALA A 348 8.13 26.08 10.58
C ALA A 348 7.94 24.85 9.67
N TRP A 349 6.73 24.30 9.66
CA TRP A 349 6.33 23.16 8.84
C TRP A 349 4.91 23.38 8.30
N THR A 350 4.80 23.46 6.98
CA THR A 350 3.53 23.50 6.24
C THR A 350 3.54 22.37 5.24
N VAL A 351 2.40 21.70 5.06
CA VAL A 351 2.24 20.65 4.06
C VAL A 351 2.27 21.29 2.67
N ASP A 352 3.21 20.87 1.82
CA ASP A 352 3.34 21.38 0.45
C ASP A 352 2.51 20.52 -0.52
N TYR A 353 1.57 21.15 -1.22
CA TYR A 353 0.74 20.54 -2.27
C TYR A 353 1.17 20.93 -3.68
N GLU A 354 1.96 21.99 -3.83
CA GLU A 354 2.29 22.58 -5.13
C GLU A 354 3.55 21.95 -5.70
N THR A 355 4.58 21.76 -4.88
CA THR A 355 5.88 21.23 -5.32
C THR A 355 6.47 20.18 -4.37
N PRO A 356 5.69 19.17 -3.97
CA PRO A 356 6.09 18.22 -2.95
C PRO A 356 7.33 17.41 -3.36
N ARG A 357 8.37 17.36 -2.52
CA ARG A 357 9.56 16.53 -2.79
C ARG A 357 9.20 15.05 -2.81
N SER A 358 8.30 14.62 -1.93
CA SER A 358 7.67 13.31 -2.00
C SER A 358 6.16 13.45 -1.88
N GLY A 359 5.43 12.92 -2.85
CA GLY A 359 3.97 12.99 -2.87
C GLY A 359 3.33 11.82 -2.13
N TYR A 360 2.43 12.12 -1.21
CA TYR A 360 1.58 11.12 -0.56
C TYR A 360 0.16 11.64 -0.36
N GLN A 361 -0.83 10.76 -0.51
CA GLN A 361 -2.25 11.09 -0.32
C GLN A 361 -2.86 10.07 0.66
N PRO A 362 -2.98 10.42 1.95
CA PRO A 362 -3.51 9.51 2.96
C PRO A 362 -4.96 9.11 2.65
N PRO A 363 -5.33 7.83 2.79
CA PRO A 363 -6.70 7.39 2.57
C PRO A 363 -7.71 8.14 3.46
N GLY A 364 -8.70 8.75 2.82
CA GLY A 364 -9.77 9.47 3.51
C GLY A 364 -9.41 10.88 4.00
N LEU A 365 -8.17 11.35 3.81
CA LEU A 365 -7.81 12.74 4.05
C LEU A 365 -7.96 13.53 2.75
N ALA A 366 -9.00 14.36 2.62
CA ALA A 366 -9.20 15.13 1.39
C ALA A 366 -8.11 16.21 1.20
N ARG A 367 -7.87 17.02 2.23
CA ARG A 367 -6.84 18.07 2.28
C ARG A 367 -6.50 18.41 3.73
N THR A 368 -5.36 19.04 3.94
CA THR A 368 -5.03 19.77 5.17
C THR A 368 -5.31 21.25 4.92
N LEU A 369 -5.82 21.94 5.95
CA LEU A 369 -6.06 23.37 5.91
C LEU A 369 -5.09 24.05 6.87
N PRO A 370 -4.51 25.20 6.51
CA PRO A 370 -3.78 25.99 7.47
C PRO A 370 -4.73 26.43 8.59
N GLY A 371 -4.25 26.39 9.82
CA GLY A 371 -5.05 26.79 10.97
C GLY A 371 -4.17 27.21 12.12
N ARG A 372 -4.66 28.15 12.93
CA ARG A 372 -4.00 28.50 14.18
C ARG A 372 -4.44 27.52 15.25
N ALA A 373 -3.49 26.76 15.77
CA ALA A 373 -3.75 25.83 16.85
C ALA A 373 -3.03 26.26 18.12
N GLN A 374 -3.72 26.17 19.25
CA GLN A 374 -3.11 26.20 20.57
C GLN A 374 -3.04 24.76 21.09
N ILE A 375 -1.84 24.32 21.47
CA ILE A 375 -1.59 22.98 21.96
C ILE A 375 -1.15 23.05 23.42
N ALA A 376 -1.78 22.25 24.28
CA ALA A 376 -1.35 22.03 25.65
C ALA A 376 -0.99 20.55 25.84
N VAL A 377 0.18 20.29 26.41
CA VAL A 377 0.65 18.93 26.72
C VAL A 377 0.67 18.77 28.23
N LEU A 378 -0.17 17.86 28.72
CA LEU A 378 -0.35 17.60 30.15
C LEU A 378 0.16 16.21 30.46
N ARG A 379 0.95 16.07 31.53
CA ARG A 379 1.40 14.76 31.99
C ARG A 379 0.34 14.13 32.89
N ARG A 380 0.01 12.86 32.64
CA ARG A 380 -0.88 12.04 33.47
C ARG A 380 -0.19 10.72 33.80
N GLY A 381 0.57 10.70 34.89
CA GLY A 381 1.36 9.54 35.30
C GLY A 381 2.45 9.18 34.27
N ASP A 382 2.29 8.02 33.66
CA ASP A 382 3.12 7.47 32.57
C ASP A 382 2.59 7.83 31.16
N SER A 383 1.50 8.58 31.07
CA SER A 383 0.90 9.03 29.81
C SER A 383 0.98 10.55 29.62
N LEU A 384 0.87 10.98 28.36
CA LEU A 384 0.70 12.39 27.98
C LEU A 384 -0.72 12.58 27.44
N VAL A 385 -1.38 13.64 27.88
CA VAL A 385 -2.64 14.12 27.30
C VAL A 385 -2.31 15.36 26.49
N VAL A 386 -2.54 15.31 25.18
CA VAL A 386 -2.34 16.43 24.26
C VAL A 386 -3.72 17.01 23.93
N LEU A 387 -3.94 18.27 24.30
CA LEU A 387 -5.13 19.04 23.95
C LEU A 387 -4.76 20.01 22.84
N ALA A 388 -5.53 20.03 21.76
CA ALA A 388 -5.36 20.97 20.67
C ALA A 388 -6.69 21.67 20.40
N ALA A 389 -6.69 23.00 20.45
CA ALA A 389 -7.79 23.83 19.98
C ALA A 389 -7.32 24.55 18.71
N ALA A 390 -8.03 24.37 17.60
CA ALA A 390 -7.68 24.96 16.32
C ALA A 390 -8.81 25.83 15.79
N GLU A 391 -8.46 27.01 15.30
CA GLU A 391 -9.34 27.86 14.51
C GLU A 391 -9.21 27.43 13.04
N LEU A 392 -10.34 27.06 12.44
CA LEU A 392 -10.42 26.76 11.01
C LEU A 392 -10.53 28.05 10.21
N PRO A 393 -10.04 28.09 8.96
CA PRO A 393 -10.22 29.24 8.10
C PRO A 393 -11.71 29.52 7.87
N PRO A 394 -12.11 30.80 7.73
CA PRO A 394 -13.51 31.22 7.66
C PRO A 394 -14.25 30.69 6.42
N ASP A 395 -13.52 30.46 5.32
CA ASP A 395 -14.04 29.76 4.15
C ASP A 395 -13.14 28.57 3.81
N PRO A 396 -13.39 27.40 4.41
CA PRO A 396 -12.56 26.23 4.16
C PRO A 396 -12.68 25.73 2.72
N ASP A 397 -13.72 26.13 1.96
CA ASP A 397 -13.99 25.67 0.59
C ASP A 397 -13.39 26.60 -0.49
N GLU A 398 -13.19 27.88 -0.19
CA GLU A 398 -12.52 28.86 -1.08
C GLU A 398 -10.99 28.81 -1.05
N GLU A 399 -10.35 28.27 0.01
CA GLU A 399 -8.90 28.00 0.08
C GLU A 399 -8.48 26.79 -0.77
N ARG A 400 -9.01 26.75 -1.99
CA ARG A 400 -8.73 25.76 -3.02
C ARG A 400 -7.41 26.13 -3.70
N PRO A 401 -6.43 25.22 -3.83
CA PRO A 401 -5.15 25.54 -4.45
C PRO A 401 -5.33 26.02 -5.91
N PRO A 402 -4.45 26.91 -6.41
CA PRO A 402 -4.46 27.34 -7.80
C PRO A 402 -4.27 26.12 -8.74
N GLY A 403 -5.35 25.69 -9.40
CA GLY A 403 -5.35 24.49 -10.25
C GLY A 403 -6.71 23.80 -10.28
N GLU A 404 -7.54 24.07 -9.27
CA GLU A 404 -8.90 23.58 -9.17
C GLU A 404 -9.96 24.68 -9.47
N ARG A 405 -9.52 25.86 -9.95
CA ARG A 405 -10.39 26.90 -10.54
C ARG A 405 -10.84 26.47 -11.94
N GLY A 406 -11.49 25.32 -12.04
CA GLY A 406 -12.21 24.86 -13.23
C GLY A 406 -13.66 25.32 -13.17
N ASP A 407 -13.92 26.43 -13.85
CA ASP A 407 -15.17 26.95 -14.41
C ASP A 407 -16.53 26.82 -13.68
N ARG A 408 -17.23 27.96 -13.67
CA ARG A 408 -18.70 28.07 -13.54
C ARG A 408 -19.37 27.07 -14.49
N PRO A 409 -20.55 26.54 -14.14
CA PRO A 409 -21.27 25.61 -15.01
C PRO A 409 -21.63 26.34 -16.31
N ASP A 410 -20.90 26.06 -17.39
CA ASP A 410 -21.31 26.47 -18.73
C ASP A 410 -22.58 25.69 -19.09
N GLY A 411 -23.64 26.44 -19.32
CA GLY A 411 -24.94 25.95 -19.70
C GLY A 411 -24.92 25.42 -21.13
N SER A 412 -24.46 24.19 -21.32
CA SER A 412 -24.73 23.43 -22.53
C SER A 412 -25.83 22.40 -22.26
N ARG A 413 -27.07 22.81 -22.54
CA ARG A 413 -28.14 21.87 -22.91
C ARG A 413 -27.75 21.24 -24.25
N GLY A 414 -27.44 19.95 -24.23
CA GLY A 414 -27.17 19.15 -25.43
C GLY A 414 -27.56 17.70 -25.19
N ALA A 415 -28.69 17.31 -25.77
CA ALA A 415 -29.37 16.03 -25.67
C ALA A 415 -28.49 14.79 -25.97
N GLY A 416 -28.78 13.69 -25.28
CA GLY A 416 -28.24 12.36 -25.61
C GLY A 416 -28.25 11.40 -24.43
N GLY A 417 -29.43 11.04 -23.94
CA GLY A 417 -29.56 9.95 -22.98
C GLY A 417 -29.27 8.61 -23.66
N GLU A 418 -28.05 8.09 -23.49
CA GLU A 418 -27.79 6.66 -23.61
C GLU A 418 -27.63 6.08 -22.20
N ALA A 419 -28.66 5.33 -21.80
CA ALA A 419 -28.62 4.48 -20.63
C ALA A 419 -27.51 3.44 -20.81
N ALA A 420 -26.31 3.72 -20.28
CA ALA A 420 -25.27 2.73 -20.15
C ALA A 420 -25.78 1.62 -19.22
N ALA A 421 -25.95 0.44 -19.83
CA ALA A 421 -26.40 -0.78 -19.20
C ALA A 421 -25.62 -1.07 -17.90
N GLN A 422 -26.35 -1.62 -16.92
CA GLN A 422 -25.83 -2.07 -15.63
C GLN A 422 -24.92 -3.29 -15.82
N GLY A 423 -23.71 -3.08 -16.34
CA GLY A 423 -22.59 -4.00 -16.18
C GLY A 423 -22.00 -3.88 -14.76
N PRO A 424 -21.14 -4.82 -14.32
CA PRO A 424 -20.43 -4.66 -13.06
C PRO A 424 -19.72 -3.30 -13.07
N ARG A 425 -19.98 -2.48 -12.03
CA ARG A 425 -19.36 -1.16 -11.88
C ARG A 425 -17.85 -1.37 -11.75
N LEU A 426 -17.13 -1.27 -12.87
CA LEU A 426 -15.68 -1.36 -12.91
C LEU A 426 -15.13 -0.22 -12.07
N ARG A 427 -14.57 -0.55 -10.90
CA ARG A 427 -13.83 0.42 -10.10
C ARG A 427 -12.58 0.83 -10.90
N PRO A 428 -12.19 2.12 -10.87
CA PRO A 428 -10.89 2.48 -11.40
C PRO A 428 -9.81 1.62 -10.75
N PRO A 429 -8.78 1.21 -11.52
CA PRO A 429 -7.68 0.42 -10.99
C PRO A 429 -7.12 1.12 -9.75
N TRP A 430 -6.86 0.34 -8.71
CA TRP A 430 -6.38 0.82 -7.41
C TRP A 430 -7.30 1.73 -6.60
N SER A 431 -8.60 1.71 -6.84
CA SER A 431 -9.51 2.29 -5.84
C SER A 431 -9.22 1.65 -4.49
N PRO A 432 -8.84 2.42 -3.45
CA PRO A 432 -8.73 1.84 -2.12
C PRO A 432 -10.07 1.15 -1.81
N PRO A 433 -10.06 0.04 -1.05
CA PRO A 433 -11.31 -0.50 -0.53
C PRO A 433 -12.07 0.65 0.15
N PRO A 434 -13.42 0.62 0.13
CA PRO A 434 -14.14 1.58 0.97
C PRO A 434 -13.57 1.44 2.39
N PRO A 435 -13.37 2.55 3.12
CA PRO A 435 -12.96 2.45 4.52
C PRO A 435 -13.89 1.44 5.18
N LEU A 436 -13.30 0.39 5.79
CA LEU A 436 -14.05 -0.61 6.53
C LEU A 436 -14.91 0.16 7.54
N ASP A 437 -16.19 -0.21 7.65
CA ASP A 437 -17.24 0.45 8.44
C ASP A 437 -16.68 1.25 9.63
N GLU A 438 -16.40 2.52 9.39
CA GLU A 438 -16.03 3.47 10.42
C GLU A 438 -16.90 4.71 10.22
N PRO A 439 -17.38 5.31 11.32
CA PRO A 439 -18.20 6.50 11.25
C PRO A 439 -17.45 7.51 10.39
N ARG A 440 -18.11 8.00 9.32
CA ARG A 440 -17.62 9.08 8.46
C ARG A 440 -16.80 10.02 9.32
N ALA A 441 -15.51 10.13 9.04
CA ALA A 441 -14.64 11.09 9.71
C ALA A 441 -15.13 12.50 9.35
N ARG A 442 -16.23 12.91 9.97
CA ARG A 442 -16.63 14.28 10.15
C ARG A 442 -15.60 14.80 11.12
N SER A 443 -14.65 15.57 10.62
CA SER A 443 -13.82 16.46 11.42
C SER A 443 -13.17 15.75 12.62
N VAL A 444 -11.92 15.32 12.50
CA VAL A 444 -11.14 15.03 13.71
C VAL A 444 -10.75 16.37 14.35
N LEU A 445 -11.75 17.07 14.89
CA LEU A 445 -11.59 17.63 16.22
C LEU A 445 -11.46 16.41 17.11
N ALA A 446 -10.28 16.18 17.68
CA ALA A 446 -10.20 15.37 18.87
C ALA A 446 -10.93 16.11 20.00
N ALA A 447 -12.26 16.12 19.95
CA ALA A 447 -13.08 16.34 21.12
C ALA A 447 -12.87 15.10 21.98
N PHE A 448 -11.95 15.19 22.94
CA PHE A 448 -12.01 14.33 24.11
C PHE A 448 -13.42 14.50 24.69
N ASP A 449 -14.07 13.35 24.90
CA ASP A 449 -15.48 13.19 25.20
C ASP A 449 -16.05 14.30 26.12
N SER A 450 -17.20 14.83 25.73
CA SER A 450 -17.94 15.95 26.32
C SER A 450 -18.35 15.80 27.80
N ALA A 451 -17.88 14.76 28.49
CA ALA A 451 -18.11 14.52 29.92
C ALA A 451 -17.12 15.27 30.85
N LEU A 452 -16.03 15.87 30.32
CA LEU A 452 -15.01 16.52 31.16
C LEU A 452 -15.23 18.02 31.41
N VAL A 453 -16.13 18.67 30.66
CA VAL A 453 -16.45 20.10 30.84
C VAL A 453 -17.30 20.35 32.10
N GLU A 454 -18.04 19.34 32.60
CA GLU A 454 -18.79 19.46 33.87
C GLU A 454 -17.95 19.19 35.13
N ALA A 455 -16.87 18.40 35.02
CA ALA A 455 -15.97 18.13 36.15
C ALA A 455 -15.12 19.35 36.52
N ALA A 456 -14.71 20.15 35.53
CA ALA A 456 -13.92 21.36 35.77
C ALA A 456 -14.74 22.52 36.38
N ARG A 457 -16.07 22.54 36.20
CA ARG A 457 -16.94 23.54 36.85
C ARG A 457 -17.28 23.17 38.30
N THR A 458 -17.32 21.89 38.63
CA THR A 458 -17.64 21.45 40.01
C THR A 458 -16.45 21.55 40.97
N GLU A 459 -15.21 21.58 40.47
CA GLU A 459 -14.02 21.84 41.29
C GLU A 459 -13.74 23.33 41.55
N GLN A 460 -14.33 24.24 40.75
CA GLN A 460 -14.12 25.69 40.92
C GLN A 460 -15.05 26.33 41.97
N ASP A 461 -16.18 25.69 42.31
CA ASP A 461 -17.09 26.13 43.38
C ASP A 461 -16.70 25.59 44.77
N GLY A 462 -15.62 24.78 44.87
CA GLY A 462 -15.20 24.12 46.11
C GLY A 462 -14.03 24.79 46.86
N THR A 463 -13.38 25.79 46.28
CA THR A 463 -12.10 26.34 46.77
C THR A 463 -12.17 27.79 47.25
N ASP A 464 -13.35 28.21 47.73
CA ASP A 464 -13.54 29.47 48.45
C ASP A 464 -13.86 29.17 49.93
N ALA A 465 -12.92 28.53 50.63
CA ALA A 465 -12.97 28.41 52.09
C ALA A 465 -11.57 28.25 52.71
N ARG A 466 -11.18 29.31 53.45
CA ARG A 466 -10.15 29.39 54.50
C ARG A 466 -8.72 29.69 54.06
N LEU A 467 -8.47 30.99 53.98
CA LEU A 467 -7.25 31.58 54.54
C LEU A 467 -7.47 31.78 56.05
N ASP A 468 -6.63 31.15 56.86
CA ASP A 468 -6.12 31.63 58.16
C ASP A 468 -4.71 31.06 58.34
#